data_AF-A0A8T7J436-F1
#
_entry.id   AF-A0A8T7J436-F1
#
_cell.length_a   1.000
_cell.length_b   1.000
_cell.length_c   1.000
_cell.angle_alpha   90.00
_cell.angle_beta   90.00
_cell.angle_gamma   90.00
#
_symmetry.space_group_name_H-M   'P 1'
#
loop_
_entity.id
_entity.type
_entity.pdbx_description
1 polymer ?
#
loop_
_entity_poly.entity_id
_entity_poly.type
_entity_poly.pdbx_seq_one_letter_code
_entity_poly.pdbx_strand_id
1 'polypeptide(L)' 'RAMDFLLAKVDVLNPQEDVNILCVSHMPLVSYLIGELTTYTPIMATAGVAQIKVDLDKWSGQLKALLAPEQML' A
#
# COMPACT_ATOMS: atom_id res chain seq x y z
N ARG A 1 15.20 -2.99 2.66
CA ARG A 1 14.18 -2.01 3.09
C ARG A 1 12.81 -2.69 3.06
N ALA A 2 11.75 -2.12 3.65
CA ALA A 2 10.43 -2.78 3.70
C ALA A 2 9.88 -3.11 2.30
N MET A 3 10.15 -2.24 1.32
CA MET A 3 9.78 -2.45 -0.09
C MET A 3 10.53 -3.63 -0.73
N ASP A 4 11.85 -3.74 -0.51
CA ASP A 4 12.63 -4.88 -1.01
C ASP A 4 12.11 -6.22 -0.46
N PHE A 5 11.64 -6.23 0.79
CA PHE A 5 11.03 -7.41 1.40
C PHE A 5 9.68 -7.74 0.75
N LEU A 6 8.85 -6.73 0.48
CA LEU A 6 7.58 -6.92 -0.22
C LEU A 6 7.80 -7.46 -1.64
N LEU A 7 8.74 -6.88 -2.39
CA LEU A 7 9.13 -7.37 -3.72
C LEU A 7 9.58 -8.82 -3.71
N ALA A 8 10.53 -9.15 -2.83
CA ALA A 8 11.04 -10.52 -2.71
C ALA A 8 9.95 -11.53 -2.33
N LYS A 9 8.88 -11.09 -1.66
CA LYS A 9 7.71 -11.95 -1.37
C LYS A 9 6.76 -12.07 -2.54
N VAL A 10 6.60 -11.02 -3.35
CA VAL A 10 5.78 -11.05 -4.56
C VAL A 10 6.41 -11.90 -5.66
N ASP A 11 7.73 -11.85 -5.83
CA ASP A 11 8.44 -12.64 -6.85
C ASP A 11 8.35 -14.16 -6.64
N VAL A 12 8.05 -14.59 -5.42
CA VAL A 12 7.81 -16.01 -5.08
C VAL A 12 6.38 -16.44 -5.46
N LEU A 13 5.49 -15.49 -5.70
CA LEU A 13 4.10 -15.75 -6.09
C LEU A 13 3.98 -15.84 -7.62
N ASN A 14 2.95 -16.55 -8.09
CA ASN A 14 2.79 -16.83 -9.51
C ASN A 14 2.52 -15.53 -10.30
N PRO A 15 3.36 -15.13 -11.29
CA PRO A 15 3.25 -13.83 -11.97
C PRO A 15 1.97 -13.60 -12.76
N GLN A 16 1.18 -14.65 -13.00
CA GLN A 16 -0.07 -14.58 -13.76
C GLN A 16 -1.31 -14.31 -12.90
N GLU A 17 -1.16 -14.21 -11.58
CA GLU A 17 -2.26 -13.95 -10.66
C GLU A 17 -2.12 -12.59 -9.98
N ASP A 18 -3.25 -11.89 -9.84
CA ASP A 18 -3.31 -10.67 -9.04
C ASP A 18 -3.01 -11.00 -7.56
N VAL A 19 -1.90 -10.46 -7.05
CA VAL A 19 -1.49 -10.62 -5.65
C VAL A 19 -2.11 -9.51 -4.80
N ASN A 20 -2.88 -9.90 -3.78
CA ASN A 20 -3.42 -8.98 -2.79
C ASN A 20 -2.60 -9.05 -1.50
N ILE A 21 -2.06 -7.91 -1.05
CA ILE A 21 -1.25 -7.80 0.17
C ILE A 21 -1.96 -6.90 1.18
N LEU A 22 -2.08 -7.39 2.42
CA LEU A 22 -2.46 -6.57 3.56
C LEU A 22 -1.21 -6.19 4.36
N CYS A 23 -0.89 -4.90 4.41
CA CYS A 23 0.17 -4.36 5.26
C CYS A 23 -0.45 -3.65 6.46
N VAL A 24 -0.18 -4.15 7.67
CA VAL A 24 -0.58 -3.50 8.93
C VAL A 24 0.66 -2.93 9.58
N SER A 25 0.64 -1.62 9.84
CA SER A 25 1.76 -0.92 10.46
C SER A 25 1.29 0.36 11.16
N HIS A 26 2.23 1.21 11.54
CA HIS A 26 1.99 2.44 12.27
C HIS A 26 2.43 3.67 11.48
N MET A 27 1.89 4.82 11.88
CA MET A 27 2.49 6.11 11.55
C MET A 27 3.93 6.20 12.14
N PRO A 28 4.89 6.83 11.44
CA PRO A 28 4.77 7.50 10.15
C PRO A 28 5.00 6.59 8.93
N LEU A 29 5.37 5.31 9.15
CA LEU A 29 5.78 4.39 8.08
C LEU A 29 4.67 4.18 7.04
N VAL A 30 3.42 4.03 7.45
CA VAL A 30 2.28 3.88 6.53
C VAL A 30 2.18 5.06 5.56
N SER A 31 2.35 6.30 6.03
CA SER A 31 2.29 7.50 5.20
C SER A 31 3.45 7.57 4.22
N TYR A 32 4.66 7.20 4.65
CA TYR A 32 5.82 7.15 3.76
C TYR A 32 5.70 6.05 2.71
N LEU A 33 5.14 4.89 3.05
CA LEU A 33 4.92 3.80 2.11
C LEU A 33 3.89 4.20 1.02
N ILE A 34 2.80 4.85 1.42
CA ILE A 34 1.83 5.41 0.47
C ILE A 34 2.50 6.48 -0.40
N GLY A 35 3.32 7.35 0.19
CA GLY A 35 4.06 8.39 -0.51
C GLY A 35 5.04 7.87 -1.55
N GLU A 36 5.82 6.84 -1.20
CA GLU A 36 6.77 6.21 -2.11
C GLU A 36 6.08 5.62 -3.34
N LEU A 37 4.91 5.01 -3.15
CA LEU A 37 4.16 4.39 -4.25
C LEU A 37 3.34 5.38 -5.06
N THR A 38 2.72 6.37 -4.42
CA THR A 38 1.66 7.19 -5.01
C THR A 38 2.00 8.68 -5.14
N THR A 39 3.18 9.09 -4.68
CA THR A 39 3.62 10.49 -4.52
C THR A 39 2.79 11.35 -3.55
N TYR A 40 1.83 10.73 -2.85
CA TYR A 40 0.96 11.38 -1.89
C TYR A 40 1.15 10.80 -0.49
N THR A 41 1.37 11.66 0.51
CA THR A 41 1.66 11.27 1.91
C THR A 41 0.49 11.64 2.84
N PRO A 42 -0.58 10.83 2.90
CA PRO A 42 -1.72 11.12 3.75
C PRO A 42 -1.39 10.93 5.24
N ILE A 43 -2.05 11.71 6.09
CA ILE A 43 -2.18 11.38 7.51
C ILE A 43 -3.22 10.26 7.64
N MET A 44 -2.81 9.13 8.22
CA MET A 44 -3.65 7.96 8.41
C MET A 44 -4.37 8.05 9.76
N ALA A 45 -5.71 8.01 9.73
CA ALA A 45 -6.49 7.76 10.94
C ALA A 45 -6.20 6.33 11.46
N THR A 46 -6.33 6.11 12.77
CA THR A 46 -6.25 4.77 13.35
C THR A 46 -7.33 3.87 12.74
N ALA A 47 -6.96 2.65 12.37
CA ALA A 47 -7.81 1.72 11.61
C ALA A 47 -8.27 2.22 10.23
N GLY A 48 -7.69 3.31 9.72
CA GLY A 48 -7.84 3.69 8.32
C GLY A 48 -7.17 2.68 7.38
N VAL A 49 -7.74 2.51 6.20
CA VAL A 49 -7.24 1.59 5.16
C VAL A 49 -7.02 2.37 3.87
N ALA A 50 -5.78 2.34 3.38
CA ALA A 50 -5.42 2.85 2.06
C ALA A 50 -5.34 1.68 1.07
N GLN A 51 -6.16 1.70 0.03
CA GLN A 51 -6.11 0.72 -1.05
C GLN A 51 -5.25 1.27 -2.19
N ILE A 52 -4.15 0.59 -2.49
CA ILE A 52 -3.22 0.98 -3.55
C ILE A 52 -3.18 -0.12 -4.60
N LYS A 53 -3.42 0.22 -5.86
CA LYS A 53 -3.12 -0.66 -6.99
C LYS A 53 -1.70 -0.38 -7.45
N VAL A 54 -0.82 -1.39 -7.40
CA VAL A 54 0.59 -1.24 -7.77
C VAL A 54 0.83 -1.86 -9.16
N ASP A 55 1.51 -1.11 -10.01
CA ASP A 55 2.09 -1.56 -11.28
C ASP A 55 3.56 -1.93 -10.98
N LEU A 56 3.87 -3.23 -10.98
CA LEU A 56 5.19 -3.76 -10.63
C LEU A 56 6.24 -3.41 -11.69
N ASP A 57 5.85 -3.29 -12.97
CA ASP A 57 6.77 -2.97 -14.07
C ASP A 57 7.24 -1.52 -13.97
N LYS A 58 6.34 -0.61 -13.59
CA LYS A 58 6.63 0.83 -13.47
C LYS A 58 7.03 1.25 -12.06
N TRP A 59 6.94 0.34 -11.10
CA TRP A 59 7.15 0.61 -9.69
C TRP A 59 6.35 1.83 -9.20
N SER A 60 5.08 1.89 -9.60
CA SER A 60 4.21 3.02 -9.32
C SER A 60 2.85 2.53 -8.83
N GLY A 61 2.26 3.26 -7.89
CA GLY A 61 0.99 2.95 -7.26
C GLY A 61 -0.06 4.00 -7.55
N GLN A 62 -1.29 3.56 -7.73
CA GLN A 62 -2.47 4.42 -7.75
C GLN A 62 -3.26 4.22 -6.46
N LEU A 63 -3.41 5.28 -5.66
CA LEU A 63 -4.32 5.29 -4.52
C LEU A 63 -5.76 5.20 -5.04
N LYS A 64 -6.43 4.08 -4.79
CA LYS A 64 -7.81 3.81 -5.22
C LYS A 64 -8.83 4.31 -4.21
N ALA A 65 -8.54 4.10 -2.94
CA ALA A 65 -9.39 4.52 -1.84
C ALA A 65 -8.55 4.80 -0.60
N LEU A 66 -9.02 5.76 0.19
CA LEU A 66 -8.56 5.99 1.55
C LEU A 66 -9.81 6.01 2.41
N LEU A 67 -10.02 4.94 3.17
CA LEU A 67 -11.19 4.75 4.02
C LEU A 67 -10.78 4.96 5.47
N ALA A 68 -11.54 5.77 6.19
CA ALA A 68 -11.39 5.92 7.63
C ALA A 68 -12.68 5.46 8.33
N PRO A 69 -12.61 4.91 9.55
CA PRO A 69 -13.80 4.46 10.28
C PRO A 69 -14.91 5.52 10.38
N GLU A 70 -14.53 6.79 10.49
CA GLU A 70 -15.45 7.92 10.59
C GLU A 70 -16.28 8.15 9.32
N GLN A 71 -15.84 7.64 8.17
CA GLN A 71 -16.52 7.77 6.88
C GLN A 71 -17.51 6.63 6.61
N MET A 72 -17.58 5.63 7.49
CA MET A 72 -18.41 4.43 7.33
C MET A 72 -19.67 4.45 8.23
N LEU A 73 -19.93 5.57 8.90
CA LEU A 73 -21.08 5.81 9.78
C LEU A 73 -22.27 6.41 9.03
#